data_AF-A0A3M1X4T4-F1
#
_entry.id   AF-A0A3M1X4T4-F1
#
_cell.length_a   1.000
_cell.length_b   1.000
_cell.length_c   1.000
_cell.angle_alpha   90.00
_cell.angle_beta   90.00
_cell.angle_gamma   90.00
#
_symmetry.space_group_name_H-M   'P 1'
#
loop_
_entity.id
_entity.type
_entity.pdbx_description
1 polymer ?
#
loop_
_entity_poly.entity_id
_entity_poly.type
_entity_poly.pdbx_seq_one_letter_code
_entity_poly.pdbx_strand_id
1 'polypeptide(L)'
;MKMRKRKRDWRFPLAAVFFLLIVFTGIILLAGCSGSGSSSNTGGGSVALLLTDGPAPYESVTVTVTKVELIGDTVRTTIFSDPAGKEVDLLDLAGQSVLFTLATNVPEGPYEKIRLTISDLTVLSGGMEYHPHIPGNGKLDLNPRTSFSVIPGETLVIQVDIDCEKSIHLIETGSEKFVFRPVIFVDILSGARPVKRGKLLRLEGFVTDISEDSFLLCRRPPDGVILPMDFEAGPFDSWGEACVQVLVNGTSFFSLSGEPEKYDDIGVGEFVTVFAIPESLFVIEDVESPETPYRGRVEALTVGEGHLLTLRGIVRSPLDENDALKFEIHPDGQGIYPLDIVVQTFPEATKLTDRFGNLLDESALVPLTYASVSGVFHADLLTMNGEFIVLLSPPYAFKHVGTIESVDPEENSFTLNENGTSTCVAVDGETRIILAVSAGGGAYEVHVDAGVDDLLPGDNAIVFGRDNPVSGCVDAEAIFVERGL
;
A
#
# COMPACT_ATOMS: atom_id res chain seq x y z
N MET A 1 -75.17 17.67 68.49
CA MET A 1 -76.42 17.24 67.83
C MET A 1 -76.07 16.69 66.44
N LYS A 2 -76.14 15.35 66.31
CA LYS A 2 -76.18 14.49 65.10
C LYS A 2 -75.37 14.85 63.85
N MET A 3 -74.26 14.12 63.65
CA MET A 3 -73.70 13.80 62.33
C MET A 3 -74.72 13.02 61.48
N ARG A 4 -74.99 13.48 60.25
CA ARG A 4 -75.75 12.73 59.23
C ARG A 4 -74.79 12.13 58.20
N LYS A 5 -74.56 10.82 58.26
CA LYS A 5 -73.95 10.04 57.17
C LYS A 5 -74.94 9.93 56.01
N ARG A 6 -74.60 10.47 54.83
CA ARG A 6 -75.28 10.16 53.56
C ARG A 6 -74.57 8.97 52.92
N LYS A 7 -75.22 7.81 52.86
CA LYS A 7 -74.85 6.72 51.95
C LYS A 7 -75.17 7.18 50.52
N ARG A 8 -74.20 7.09 49.60
CA ARG A 8 -74.39 7.39 48.18
C ARG A 8 -74.29 6.07 47.42
N ASP A 9 -75.43 5.56 46.99
CA ASP A 9 -75.53 4.32 46.23
C ASP A 9 -74.97 4.54 44.82
N TRP A 10 -73.88 3.85 44.48
CA TRP A 10 -73.29 3.85 43.14
C TRP A 10 -73.95 2.74 42.32
N ARG A 11 -75.01 3.08 41.59
CA ARG A 11 -75.55 2.26 40.51
C ARG A 11 -75.02 2.84 39.20
N PHE A 12 -73.89 2.33 38.73
CA PHE A 12 -73.42 2.65 37.38
C PHE A 12 -74.31 1.92 36.35
N PRO A 13 -74.83 2.62 35.33
CA PRO A 13 -75.54 1.94 34.25
C PRO A 13 -74.53 1.16 33.40
N LEU A 14 -74.68 -0.16 33.36
CA LEU A 14 -73.91 -1.11 32.55
C LEU A 14 -73.85 -0.77 31.04
N ALA A 15 -74.68 0.16 30.57
CA ALA A 15 -74.69 0.64 29.18
C ALA A 15 -73.51 1.58 28.83
N ALA A 16 -72.88 2.24 29.80
CA ALA A 16 -71.77 3.18 29.55
C ALA A 16 -70.39 2.49 29.42
N VAL A 17 -70.26 1.25 29.91
CA VAL A 17 -69.01 0.47 29.82
C VAL A 17 -68.90 -0.24 28.46
N PHE A 18 -70.03 -0.54 27.81
CA PHE A 18 -70.05 -1.22 26.52
C PHE A 18 -69.75 -0.27 25.34
N PHE A 19 -70.06 1.02 25.46
CA PHE A 19 -69.75 2.03 24.43
C PHE A 19 -68.27 2.45 24.43
N LEU A 20 -67.55 2.28 25.54
CA LEU A 20 -66.12 2.61 25.65
C LEU A 20 -65.21 1.48 25.11
N LEU A 21 -65.70 0.24 25.03
CA LEU A 21 -64.97 -0.92 24.48
C LEU A 21 -65.06 -1.03 22.95
N ILE A 22 -66.11 -0.49 22.32
CA ILE A 22 -66.25 -0.48 20.86
C ILE A 22 -65.40 0.62 20.20
N VAL A 23 -65.11 1.72 20.91
CA VAL A 23 -64.25 2.80 20.40
C VAL A 23 -62.74 2.45 20.54
N PHE A 24 -62.36 1.58 21.49
CA PHE A 24 -60.96 1.17 21.67
C PHE A 24 -60.53 0.01 20.75
N THR A 25 -61.48 -0.70 20.11
CA THR A 25 -61.19 -1.85 19.23
C THR A 25 -61.19 -1.47 17.74
N GLY A 26 -61.48 -0.21 17.39
CA GLY A 26 -61.50 0.31 16.01
C GLY A 26 -60.21 1.02 15.56
N ILE A 27 -59.20 1.16 16.42
CA ILE A 27 -57.93 1.85 16.10
C ILE A 27 -56.82 0.86 15.69
N ILE A 28 -57.04 -0.46 15.78
CA ILE A 28 -56.01 -1.48 15.52
C ILE A 28 -56.00 -1.98 14.06
N LEU A 29 -56.85 -1.44 13.17
CA LEU A 29 -56.92 -1.87 11.75
C LEU A 29 -56.51 -0.80 10.72
N LEU A 30 -55.68 0.17 11.10
CA LEU A 30 -54.99 1.10 10.17
C LEU A 30 -53.46 0.95 10.18
N ALA A 31 -52.92 -0.18 10.65
CA ALA A 31 -51.54 -0.58 10.35
C ALA A 31 -51.49 -1.14 8.92
N GLY A 32 -51.60 -0.26 7.94
CA GLY A 32 -51.55 -0.58 6.52
C GLY A 32 -50.94 0.58 5.74
N CYS A 33 -49.68 0.40 5.34
CA CYS A 33 -48.96 1.11 4.28
C CYS A 33 -48.71 2.61 4.47
N SER A 34 -47.70 2.95 5.27
CA SER A 34 -46.78 4.03 4.89
C SER A 34 -45.53 3.36 4.29
N GLY A 35 -45.50 3.24 2.97
CA GLY A 35 -44.26 2.98 2.24
C GLY A 35 -43.35 4.19 2.35
N SER A 36 -42.64 4.33 3.46
CA SER A 36 -41.29 4.91 3.40
C SER A 36 -40.38 3.73 3.09
N GLY A 37 -39.83 3.71 1.89
CA GLY A 37 -38.82 2.75 1.54
C GLY A 37 -37.72 2.81 2.59
N SER A 38 -37.64 1.75 3.40
CA SER A 38 -36.38 1.39 4.02
C SER A 38 -35.46 1.09 2.84
N SER A 39 -34.68 2.09 2.42
CA SER A 39 -33.36 1.81 1.90
C SER A 39 -32.70 0.96 2.99
N SER A 40 -32.70 -0.35 2.78
CA SER A 40 -31.60 -1.13 3.32
C SER A 40 -30.37 -0.48 2.69
N ASN A 41 -29.70 0.41 3.44
CA ASN A 41 -28.27 0.48 3.31
C ASN A 41 -27.82 -0.93 3.70
N THR A 42 -27.76 -1.84 2.72
CA THR A 42 -26.77 -2.90 2.74
C THR A 42 -25.46 -2.15 2.78
N GLY A 43 -24.98 -1.85 3.99
CA GLY A 43 -23.78 -1.04 4.18
C GLY A 43 -22.68 -1.64 3.32
N GLY A 44 -22.08 -0.83 2.45
CA GLY A 44 -20.86 -1.26 1.79
C GLY A 44 -19.72 -1.30 2.81
N GLY A 45 -18.62 -1.93 2.44
CA GLY A 45 -17.35 -1.70 3.12
C GLY A 45 -16.54 -0.62 2.42
N SER A 46 -15.31 -0.44 2.89
CA SER A 46 -14.37 0.51 2.33
C SER A 46 -13.11 -0.19 1.85
N VAL A 47 -12.45 0.37 0.83
CA VAL A 47 -11.24 -0.20 0.22
C VAL A 47 -10.19 0.88 0.06
N ALA A 48 -9.03 0.66 0.68
CA ALA A 48 -7.82 1.42 0.44
C ALA A 48 -6.90 0.63 -0.48
N LEU A 49 -6.53 1.20 -1.63
CA LEU A 49 -5.49 0.63 -2.49
C LEU A 49 -4.19 1.37 -2.25
N LEU A 50 -3.13 0.65 -1.93
CA LEU A 50 -1.77 1.16 -1.83
C LEU A 50 -0.97 0.70 -3.04
N LEU A 51 -0.14 1.58 -3.61
CA LEU A 51 0.86 1.22 -4.60
C LEU A 51 2.25 1.24 -3.98
N THR A 52 3.11 0.34 -4.42
CA THR A 52 4.53 0.30 -4.05
C THR A 52 5.36 -0.30 -5.19
N ASP A 53 6.68 -0.19 -5.07
CA ASP A 53 7.66 -0.81 -5.95
C ASP A 53 8.85 -1.35 -5.13
N GLY A 54 9.59 -2.27 -5.74
CA GLY A 54 10.95 -2.61 -5.34
C GLY A 54 11.98 -1.63 -5.89
N PRO A 55 13.26 -1.76 -5.49
CA PRO A 55 14.32 -1.01 -6.14
C PRO A 55 14.51 -1.45 -7.60
N ALA A 56 14.77 -0.51 -8.51
CA ALA A 56 15.06 -0.81 -9.90
C ALA A 56 16.13 0.16 -10.48
N PRO A 57 16.95 -0.29 -11.46
CA PRO A 57 18.08 0.47 -12.00
C PRO A 57 17.65 1.43 -13.14
N TYR A 58 16.57 2.19 -12.94
CA TYR A 58 16.05 3.16 -13.92
C TYR A 58 16.08 4.57 -13.33
N GLU A 59 16.06 5.62 -14.17
CA GLU A 59 15.98 7.00 -13.66
C GLU A 59 14.56 7.37 -13.22
N SER A 60 13.55 6.85 -13.93
CA SER A 60 12.13 7.01 -13.63
C SER A 60 11.34 5.89 -14.32
N VAL A 61 10.26 5.43 -13.69
CA VAL A 61 9.29 4.51 -14.30
C VAL A 61 7.88 4.99 -13.98
N THR A 62 7.27 5.74 -14.90
CA THR A 62 5.94 6.31 -14.71
C THR A 62 4.87 5.43 -15.34
N VAL A 63 3.94 4.95 -14.53
CA VAL A 63 2.74 4.23 -14.99
C VAL A 63 1.52 5.13 -14.96
N THR A 64 0.72 5.12 -16.02
CA THR A 64 -0.54 5.88 -16.08
C THR A 64 -1.73 4.95 -15.85
N VAL A 65 -2.29 5.00 -14.64
CA VAL A 65 -3.45 4.18 -14.23
C VAL A 65 -4.75 4.91 -14.54
N THR A 66 -5.66 4.28 -15.28
CA THR A 66 -6.97 4.86 -15.64
C THR A 66 -8.14 4.25 -14.87
N LYS A 67 -8.00 3.00 -14.41
CA LYS A 67 -9.10 2.30 -13.73
C LYS A 67 -8.60 1.21 -12.79
N VAL A 68 -9.27 1.07 -11.65
CA VAL A 68 -9.12 -0.09 -10.75
C VAL A 68 -10.48 -0.70 -10.45
N GLU A 69 -10.60 -2.01 -10.59
CA GLU A 69 -11.82 -2.75 -10.35
C GLU A 69 -11.58 -3.98 -9.47
N LEU A 70 -12.51 -4.24 -8.55
CA LEU A 70 -12.61 -5.50 -7.84
C LEU A 70 -13.57 -6.42 -8.61
N ILE A 71 -13.17 -7.66 -8.84
CA ILE A 71 -13.93 -8.65 -9.60
C ILE A 71 -14.19 -9.85 -8.69
N GLY A 72 -15.46 -10.12 -8.42
CA GLY A 72 -15.94 -11.37 -7.83
C GLY A 72 -16.78 -12.15 -8.84
N ASP A 73 -17.32 -13.30 -8.44
CA ASP A 73 -18.08 -14.20 -9.31
C ASP A 73 -19.27 -13.54 -10.02
N THR A 74 -20.02 -12.74 -9.25
CA THR A 74 -21.29 -12.13 -9.71
C THR A 74 -21.27 -10.61 -9.69
N VAL A 75 -20.23 -9.99 -9.11
CA VAL A 75 -20.15 -8.55 -8.90
C VAL A 75 -18.82 -8.04 -9.41
N ARG A 76 -18.87 -6.90 -10.11
CA ARG A 76 -17.69 -6.12 -10.50
C ARG A 76 -17.87 -4.70 -10.02
N THR A 77 -16.94 -4.22 -9.21
CA THR A 77 -17.01 -2.88 -8.62
C THR A 77 -15.81 -2.06 -9.06
N THR A 78 -16.05 -0.85 -9.54
CA THR A 78 -14.97 0.12 -9.81
C THR A 78 -14.66 0.89 -8.53
N ILE A 79 -13.40 0.84 -8.09
CA ILE A 79 -12.93 1.58 -6.90
C ILE A 79 -12.09 2.81 -7.27
N PHE A 80 -11.60 2.88 -8.51
CA PHE A 80 -10.96 4.07 -9.06
C PHE A 80 -11.26 4.17 -10.56
N SER A 81 -11.50 5.38 -11.06
CA SER A 81 -11.67 5.66 -12.48
C SER A 81 -11.32 7.11 -12.78
N ASP A 82 -10.31 7.30 -13.63
CA ASP A 82 -9.95 8.59 -14.20
C ASP A 82 -9.66 8.42 -15.70
N PRO A 83 -10.51 8.94 -16.59
CA PRO A 83 -10.28 8.89 -18.03
C PRO A 83 -9.02 9.63 -18.49
N ALA A 84 -8.57 10.65 -17.75
CA ALA A 84 -7.31 11.35 -18.05
C ALA A 84 -6.08 10.49 -17.70
N GLY A 85 -6.27 9.49 -16.84
CA GLY A 85 -5.19 8.70 -16.29
C GLY A 85 -4.47 9.44 -15.16
N LYS A 86 -3.94 8.65 -14.24
CA LYS A 86 -3.18 9.13 -13.11
C LYS A 86 -1.79 8.55 -13.15
N GLU A 87 -0.82 9.43 -13.24
CA GLU A 87 0.59 9.10 -13.34
C GLU A 87 1.16 8.83 -11.95
N VAL A 88 1.93 7.75 -11.85
CA VAL A 88 2.65 7.37 -10.65
C VAL A 88 4.05 6.95 -11.10
N ASP A 89 5.07 7.68 -10.64
CA ASP A 89 6.45 7.19 -10.76
C ASP A 89 6.65 6.09 -9.70
N LEU A 90 6.89 4.88 -10.17
CA LEU A 90 7.06 3.71 -9.33
C LEU A 90 8.38 3.75 -8.56
N LEU A 91 9.42 4.42 -9.10
CA LEU A 91 10.70 4.51 -8.41
C LEU A 91 10.64 5.40 -7.17
N ASP A 92 9.73 6.38 -7.15
CA ASP A 92 9.42 7.18 -5.96
C ASP A 92 8.80 6.34 -4.84
N LEU A 93 8.29 5.15 -5.17
CA LEU A 93 7.67 4.21 -4.22
C LEU A 93 8.66 3.15 -3.70
N ALA A 94 9.92 3.19 -4.10
CA ALA A 94 10.86 2.11 -3.81
C ALA A 94 11.08 1.91 -2.29
N GLY A 95 10.47 0.85 -1.75
CA GLY A 95 10.54 0.50 -0.32
C GLY A 95 9.45 1.13 0.56
N GLN A 96 8.51 1.89 -0.03
CA GLN A 96 7.40 2.54 0.68
C GLN A 96 6.11 2.35 -0.11
N SER A 97 4.97 2.45 0.55
CA SER A 97 3.67 2.40 -0.09
C SER A 97 2.99 3.75 -0.04
N VAL A 98 2.23 4.07 -1.07
CA VAL A 98 1.47 5.31 -1.13
C VAL A 98 0.01 5.00 -1.32
N LEU A 99 -0.84 5.80 -0.68
CA LEU A 99 -2.27 5.61 -0.73
C LEU A 99 -2.83 5.96 -2.10
N PHE A 100 -2.99 4.98 -2.99
CA PHE A 100 -3.43 5.20 -4.36
C PHE A 100 -4.91 5.55 -4.51
N THR A 101 -5.81 4.98 -3.70
CA THR A 101 -7.22 5.39 -3.69
C THR A 101 -7.90 4.97 -2.39
N LEU A 102 -8.95 5.70 -2.00
CA LEU A 102 -9.88 5.37 -0.92
C LEU A 102 -11.30 5.33 -1.49
N ALA A 103 -11.85 4.12 -1.62
CA ALA A 103 -13.23 3.90 -2.05
C ALA A 103 -14.12 3.55 -0.84
N THR A 104 -15.29 4.16 -0.78
CA THR A 104 -16.34 3.89 0.22
C THR A 104 -17.56 3.27 -0.45
N ASN A 105 -18.47 2.70 0.35
CA ASN A 105 -19.70 2.08 -0.15
C ASN A 105 -19.43 0.99 -1.20
N VAL A 106 -18.30 0.29 -1.06
CA VAL A 106 -17.96 -0.86 -1.91
C VAL A 106 -18.89 -2.01 -1.52
N PRO A 107 -19.63 -2.62 -2.47
CA PRO A 107 -20.57 -3.69 -2.14
C PRO A 107 -19.94 -4.80 -1.30
N GLU A 108 -20.65 -5.23 -0.26
CA GLU A 108 -20.22 -6.36 0.55
C GLU A 108 -20.12 -7.63 -0.30
N GLY A 109 -19.17 -8.49 0.04
CA GLY A 109 -19.07 -9.82 -0.55
C GLY A 109 -17.67 -10.23 -0.96
N PRO A 110 -17.55 -11.47 -1.47
CA PRO A 110 -16.28 -12.02 -1.91
C PRO A 110 -15.85 -11.47 -3.27
N TYR A 111 -14.56 -11.25 -3.38
CA TYR A 111 -13.85 -10.86 -4.59
C TYR A 111 -12.66 -11.81 -4.79
N GLU A 112 -12.29 -12.01 -6.06
CA GLU A 112 -11.24 -12.97 -6.45
C GLU A 112 -10.08 -12.30 -7.17
N LYS A 113 -10.32 -11.17 -7.85
CA LYS A 113 -9.31 -10.49 -8.67
C LYS A 113 -9.39 -8.98 -8.49
N ILE A 114 -8.25 -8.32 -8.69
CA ILE A 114 -8.16 -6.88 -8.86
C ILE A 114 -7.73 -6.63 -10.29
N ARG A 115 -8.48 -5.83 -11.05
CA ARG A 115 -8.10 -5.42 -12.40
C ARG A 115 -7.54 -4.01 -12.37
N LEU A 116 -6.26 -3.87 -12.69
CA LEU A 116 -5.61 -2.61 -12.96
C LEU A 116 -5.68 -2.32 -14.47
N THR A 117 -6.16 -1.14 -14.85
CA THR A 117 -6.13 -0.68 -16.24
C THR A 117 -5.15 0.47 -16.38
N ILE A 118 -4.10 0.25 -17.18
CA ILE A 118 -3.07 1.25 -17.48
C ILE A 118 -3.16 1.68 -18.95
N SER A 119 -2.88 2.94 -19.22
CA SER A 119 -2.90 3.51 -20.58
C SER A 119 -1.52 3.76 -21.16
N ASP A 120 -0.54 4.02 -20.31
CA ASP A 120 0.84 4.28 -20.71
C ASP A 120 1.84 3.81 -19.64
N LEU A 121 3.07 3.59 -20.08
CA LEU A 121 4.22 3.26 -19.25
C LEU A 121 5.45 3.93 -19.86
N THR A 122 6.08 4.82 -19.10
CA THR A 122 7.25 5.58 -19.53
C THR A 122 8.45 5.17 -18.69
N VAL A 123 9.57 4.84 -19.35
CA VAL A 123 10.82 4.46 -18.70
C VAL A 123 11.91 5.43 -19.11
N LEU A 124 12.50 6.13 -18.13
CA LEU A 124 13.66 6.98 -18.35
C LEU A 124 14.93 6.21 -17.98
N SER A 125 15.87 6.11 -18.92
CA SER A 125 17.13 5.40 -18.71
C SER A 125 18.26 5.95 -19.57
N GLY A 126 19.33 6.44 -18.93
CA GLY A 126 20.45 7.08 -19.61
C GLY A 126 20.07 8.41 -20.25
N GLY A 127 19.18 9.17 -19.60
CA GLY A 127 18.63 10.44 -20.10
C GLY A 127 17.74 10.32 -21.34
N MET A 128 17.31 9.10 -21.69
CA MET A 128 16.43 8.83 -22.84
C MET A 128 15.13 8.20 -22.37
N GLU A 129 14.02 8.67 -22.94
CA GLU A 129 12.66 8.21 -22.66
C GLU A 129 12.26 7.07 -23.59
N TYR A 130 11.58 6.07 -23.03
CA TYR A 130 11.10 4.89 -23.74
C TYR A 130 9.66 4.56 -23.33
N HIS A 131 8.87 4.06 -24.28
CA HIS A 131 7.51 3.55 -24.03
C HIS A 131 7.45 2.05 -24.35
N PRO A 132 7.68 1.16 -23.36
CA PRO A 132 7.57 -0.27 -23.56
C PRO A 132 6.16 -0.69 -23.98
N HIS A 133 6.04 -1.75 -24.78
CA HIS A 133 4.74 -2.29 -25.13
C HIS A 133 4.00 -2.83 -23.89
N ILE A 134 2.75 -2.41 -23.72
CA ILE A 134 1.89 -2.84 -22.62
C ILE A 134 1.04 -4.05 -23.07
N PRO A 135 1.14 -5.21 -22.39
CA PRO A 135 0.36 -6.40 -22.75
C PRO A 135 -1.12 -6.24 -22.38
N GLY A 136 -1.96 -7.13 -22.92
CA GLY A 136 -3.36 -7.26 -22.50
C GLY A 136 -4.24 -6.03 -22.77
N ASN A 137 -3.85 -5.16 -23.72
CA ASN A 137 -4.49 -3.85 -23.97
C ASN A 137 -4.60 -3.01 -22.68
N GLY A 138 -3.56 -3.06 -21.84
CA GLY A 138 -3.49 -2.30 -20.59
C GLY A 138 -4.29 -2.88 -19.44
N LYS A 139 -4.97 -4.02 -19.61
CA LYS A 139 -5.74 -4.66 -18.54
C LYS A 139 -4.91 -5.76 -17.89
N LEU A 140 -4.54 -5.52 -16.63
CA LEU A 140 -3.77 -6.43 -15.80
C LEU A 140 -4.68 -7.01 -14.73
N ASP A 141 -4.96 -8.30 -14.80
CA ASP A 141 -5.70 -9.04 -13.77
C ASP A 141 -4.72 -9.56 -12.72
N LEU A 142 -4.88 -9.08 -11.50
CA LEU A 142 -4.05 -9.43 -10.35
C LEU A 142 -4.79 -10.43 -9.47
N ASN A 143 -4.11 -11.53 -9.12
CA ASN A 143 -4.66 -12.61 -8.33
C ASN A 143 -3.97 -12.69 -6.95
N PRO A 144 -4.67 -12.41 -5.84
CA PRO A 144 -4.11 -12.49 -4.47
C PRO A 144 -4.04 -13.92 -3.88
N ARG A 145 -4.06 -14.98 -4.70
CA ARG A 145 -4.10 -16.43 -4.35
C ARG A 145 -5.39 -16.90 -3.66
N THR A 146 -5.89 -16.12 -2.72
CA THR A 146 -7.10 -16.42 -1.95
C THR A 146 -8.15 -15.35 -2.20
N SER A 147 -9.41 -15.77 -2.22
CA SER A 147 -10.50 -14.80 -2.22
C SER A 147 -10.40 -13.90 -0.99
N PHE A 148 -10.78 -12.64 -1.18
CA PHE A 148 -10.86 -11.64 -0.13
C PHE A 148 -12.30 -11.12 -0.08
N SER A 149 -12.67 -10.46 1.01
CA SER A 149 -14.05 -9.99 1.18
C SER A 149 -14.07 -8.55 1.65
N VAL A 150 -15.00 -7.80 1.07
CA VAL A 150 -15.37 -6.48 1.59
C VAL A 150 -16.45 -6.72 2.64
N ILE A 151 -16.18 -6.26 3.86
CA ILE A 151 -17.06 -6.40 5.02
C ILE A 151 -17.65 -5.02 5.34
N PRO A 152 -18.98 -4.91 5.54
CA PRO A 152 -19.61 -3.64 5.92
C PRO A 152 -18.98 -3.01 7.16
N GLY A 153 -18.70 -1.71 7.13
CA GLY A 153 -18.09 -1.01 8.26
C GLY A 153 -16.61 -1.29 8.50
N GLU A 154 -15.98 -2.15 7.69
CA GLU A 154 -14.54 -2.44 7.75
C GLU A 154 -13.82 -1.85 6.53
N THR A 155 -12.52 -1.61 6.72
CA THR A 155 -11.63 -1.16 5.66
C THR A 155 -10.74 -2.30 5.21
N LEU A 156 -10.86 -2.67 3.94
CA LEU A 156 -9.96 -3.57 3.24
C LEU A 156 -8.77 -2.77 2.68
N VAL A 157 -7.57 -3.04 3.17
CA VAL A 157 -6.33 -2.44 2.69
C VAL A 157 -5.64 -3.43 1.77
N ILE A 158 -5.51 -3.05 0.50
CA ILE A 158 -4.88 -3.85 -0.56
C ILE A 158 -3.60 -3.13 -0.95
N GLN A 159 -2.46 -3.81 -0.85
CA GLN A 159 -1.19 -3.31 -1.36
C GLN A 159 -0.84 -4.00 -2.67
N VAL A 160 -0.53 -3.21 -3.69
CA VAL A 160 -0.09 -3.69 -5.01
C VAL A 160 1.35 -3.25 -5.23
N ASP A 161 2.25 -4.22 -5.34
CA ASP A 161 3.68 -4.02 -5.58
C ASP A 161 3.99 -4.29 -7.05
N ILE A 162 4.23 -3.22 -7.83
CA ILE A 162 4.62 -3.34 -9.24
C ILE A 162 6.14 -3.32 -9.27
N ASP A 163 6.78 -4.50 -9.30
CA ASP A 163 8.23 -4.62 -9.24
C ASP A 163 8.84 -4.22 -10.59
N CYS A 164 9.29 -2.97 -10.71
CA CYS A 164 9.81 -2.39 -11.95
C CYS A 164 11.00 -3.14 -12.52
N GLU A 165 11.92 -3.55 -11.64
CA GLU A 165 13.12 -4.28 -12.00
C GLU A 165 12.78 -5.61 -12.68
N LYS A 166 11.81 -6.34 -12.11
CA LYS A 166 11.36 -7.60 -12.67
C LYS A 166 10.40 -7.41 -13.83
N SER A 167 9.70 -6.29 -13.89
CA SER A 167 8.69 -6.04 -14.91
C SER A 167 9.26 -5.50 -16.21
N ILE A 168 10.41 -4.83 -16.20
CA ILE A 168 10.99 -4.19 -17.38
C ILE A 168 12.21 -4.99 -17.84
N HIS A 169 12.13 -5.55 -19.05
CA HIS A 169 13.21 -6.32 -19.64
C HIS A 169 13.88 -5.54 -20.77
N LEU A 170 15.20 -5.44 -20.73
CA LEU A 170 16.00 -4.96 -21.85
C LEU A 170 16.06 -6.03 -22.94
N ILE A 171 15.80 -5.66 -24.19
CA ILE A 171 15.96 -6.54 -25.35
C ILE A 171 17.14 -6.04 -26.18
N GLU A 172 18.15 -6.88 -26.39
CA GLU A 172 19.36 -6.54 -27.16
C GLU A 172 19.14 -6.59 -28.69
N THR A 173 18.06 -7.24 -29.14
CA THR A 173 17.77 -7.47 -30.56
C THR A 173 16.38 -6.98 -30.95
N GLY A 174 16.32 -5.94 -31.80
CA GLY A 174 15.07 -5.38 -32.31
C GLY A 174 15.13 -3.85 -32.42
N SER A 175 14.03 -3.23 -32.85
CA SER A 175 13.86 -1.76 -32.79
C SER A 175 13.41 -1.26 -31.42
N GLU A 176 12.86 -2.16 -30.59
CA GLU A 176 12.39 -1.87 -29.22
C GLU A 176 13.49 -2.25 -28.21
N LYS A 177 13.87 -1.31 -27.34
CA LYS A 177 14.93 -1.49 -26.34
C LYS A 177 14.41 -2.11 -25.03
N PHE A 178 13.14 -1.91 -24.71
CA PHE A 178 12.50 -2.37 -23.48
C PHE A 178 11.14 -3.02 -23.76
N VAL A 179 10.83 -4.09 -23.03
CA VAL A 179 9.51 -4.73 -23.02
C VAL A 179 9.01 -4.87 -21.59
N PHE A 180 7.72 -4.58 -21.39
CA PHE A 180 7.05 -4.70 -20.10
C PHE A 180 6.36 -6.06 -19.97
N ARG A 181 6.80 -6.83 -18.98
CA ARG A 181 6.25 -8.12 -18.55
C ARG A 181 5.85 -8.00 -17.08
N PRO A 182 4.60 -7.59 -16.77
CA PRO A 182 4.23 -7.17 -15.43
C PRO A 182 4.46 -8.27 -14.39
N VAL A 183 5.30 -7.96 -13.41
CA VAL A 183 5.55 -8.73 -12.19
C VAL A 183 4.95 -7.92 -11.05
N ILE A 184 3.72 -8.30 -10.66
CA ILE A 184 2.92 -7.53 -9.71
C ILE A 184 2.49 -8.44 -8.56
N PHE A 185 2.79 -8.05 -7.33
CA PHE A 185 2.33 -8.75 -6.13
C PHE A 185 1.13 -8.03 -5.52
N VAL A 186 0.23 -8.81 -4.91
CA VAL A 186 -0.91 -8.28 -4.17
C VAL A 186 -0.90 -8.84 -2.77
N ASP A 187 -0.84 -7.96 -1.78
CA ASP A 187 -0.97 -8.31 -0.37
C ASP A 187 -2.25 -7.70 0.20
N ILE A 188 -3.06 -8.53 0.86
CA ILE A 188 -4.26 -8.10 1.57
C ILE A 188 -3.88 -7.87 3.04
N LEU A 189 -3.78 -6.59 3.43
CA LEU A 189 -3.18 -6.17 4.70
C LEU A 189 -4.19 -6.10 5.87
N SER A 190 -5.48 -6.02 5.58
CA SER A 190 -6.54 -6.03 6.60
C SER A 190 -7.67 -7.01 6.25
N GLY A 191 -8.38 -7.48 7.28
CA GLY A 191 -9.44 -8.49 7.19
C GLY A 191 -9.26 -9.62 8.21
N ALA A 192 -10.14 -10.63 8.19
CA ALA A 192 -10.18 -11.70 9.19
C ALA A 192 -8.89 -12.54 9.34
N ARG A 193 -7.95 -12.42 8.38
CA ARG A 193 -6.62 -13.06 8.39
C ARG A 193 -5.61 -12.17 7.64
N PRO A 194 -4.97 -11.17 8.28
CA PRO A 194 -3.82 -10.51 7.66
C PRO A 194 -2.72 -11.57 7.49
N VAL A 195 -2.29 -11.78 6.24
CA VAL A 195 -1.32 -12.84 5.92
C VAL A 195 0.12 -12.36 6.15
N LYS A 196 0.38 -11.04 6.01
CA LYS A 196 1.70 -10.40 6.15
C LYS A 196 1.55 -8.95 6.61
N ARG A 197 2.64 -8.35 7.12
CA ARG A 197 2.75 -6.90 7.21
C ARG A 197 3.13 -6.29 5.86
N GLY A 198 2.53 -5.15 5.54
CA GLY A 198 2.81 -4.39 4.32
C GLY A 198 4.01 -3.47 4.43
N LYS A 199 4.55 -3.02 3.29
CA LYS A 199 5.55 -1.93 3.31
C LYS A 199 4.90 -0.66 3.87
N LEU A 200 5.67 0.13 4.61
CA LEU A 200 5.20 1.33 5.32
C LEU A 200 4.44 2.30 4.42
N LEU A 201 3.41 2.91 4.95
CA LEU A 201 2.62 3.92 4.27
C LEU A 201 3.31 5.28 4.39
N ARG A 202 3.58 5.94 3.27
CA ARG A 202 3.97 7.34 3.19
C ARG A 202 2.76 8.17 2.77
N LEU A 203 2.44 9.19 3.55
CA LEU A 203 1.44 10.21 3.23
C LEU A 203 2.11 11.58 3.22
N GLU A 204 1.71 12.44 2.29
CA GLU A 204 2.17 13.82 2.24
C GLU A 204 0.97 14.75 2.09
N GLY A 205 1.03 15.92 2.73
CA GLY A 205 -0.04 16.91 2.65
C GLY A 205 0.11 18.04 3.65
N PHE A 206 -0.92 18.88 3.71
CA PHE A 206 -1.03 20.00 4.62
C PHE A 206 -1.77 19.63 5.89
N VAL A 207 -1.27 20.07 7.03
CA VAL A 207 -2.01 20.05 8.29
C VAL A 207 -3.13 21.08 8.21
N THR A 208 -4.36 20.67 8.40
CA THR A 208 -5.54 21.57 8.28
C THR A 208 -6.28 21.76 9.59
N ASP A 209 -6.17 20.80 10.51
CA ASP A 209 -6.78 20.85 11.82
C ASP A 209 -5.92 20.04 12.80
N ILE A 210 -5.86 20.48 14.05
CA ILE A 210 -5.01 19.92 15.11
C ILE A 210 -5.87 19.68 16.35
N SER A 211 -5.80 18.47 16.88
CA SER A 211 -6.45 18.02 18.12
C SER A 211 -5.38 17.60 19.15
N GLU A 212 -5.80 17.11 20.32
CA GLU A 212 -4.86 16.75 21.39
C GLU A 212 -3.91 15.60 21.02
N ASP A 213 -4.38 14.63 20.24
CA ASP A 213 -3.69 13.38 19.91
C ASP A 213 -3.69 13.05 18.41
N SER A 214 -4.11 14.01 17.57
CA SER A 214 -4.23 13.80 16.14
C SER A 214 -4.35 15.09 15.35
N PHE A 215 -4.00 15.03 14.07
CA PHE A 215 -4.23 16.14 13.14
C PHE A 215 -4.85 15.64 11.84
N LEU A 216 -5.48 16.54 11.08
CA LEU A 216 -6.00 16.27 9.75
C LEU A 216 -4.96 16.64 8.70
N LEU A 217 -4.41 15.61 8.06
CA LEU A 217 -3.62 15.76 6.86
C LEU A 217 -4.59 15.87 5.68
N CYS A 218 -4.46 16.90 4.86
CA CYS A 218 -5.24 17.07 3.64
C CYS A 218 -4.31 17.43 2.50
N ARG A 219 -4.71 17.05 1.29
CA ARG A 219 -3.91 17.33 0.11
C ARG A 219 -3.88 18.81 -0.30
N ARG A 220 -4.96 19.54 -0.01
CA ARG A 220 -5.04 20.98 -0.26
C ARG A 220 -4.75 21.74 1.02
N PRO A 221 -4.06 22.88 0.92
CA PRO A 221 -3.90 23.74 2.07
C PRO A 221 -5.26 24.32 2.48
N PRO A 222 -5.42 24.76 3.73
CA PRO A 222 -6.64 25.41 4.18
C PRO A 222 -6.91 26.71 3.39
N ASP A 223 -8.19 27.07 3.26
CA ASP A 223 -8.63 28.27 2.53
C ASP A 223 -7.86 29.53 2.98
N GLY A 224 -7.23 30.22 2.03
CA GLY A 224 -6.48 31.47 2.27
C GLY A 224 -4.96 31.31 2.34
N VAL A 225 -4.43 30.08 2.30
CA VAL A 225 -3.00 29.81 2.14
C VAL A 225 -2.63 29.94 0.66
N ILE A 226 -1.71 30.85 0.34
CA ILE A 226 -1.18 31.03 -1.01
C ILE A 226 -0.01 30.06 -1.20
N LEU A 227 -0.16 29.08 -2.09
CA LEU A 227 0.95 28.22 -2.50
C LEU A 227 1.99 29.03 -3.28
N PRO A 228 3.31 28.79 -3.09
CA PRO A 228 4.27 29.16 -4.11
C PRO A 228 3.85 28.48 -5.42
N MET A 229 3.83 29.23 -6.52
CA MET A 229 3.24 28.84 -7.82
C MET A 229 3.91 27.63 -8.50
N ASP A 230 4.87 26.98 -7.85
CA ASP A 230 5.64 25.84 -8.36
C ASP A 230 5.32 24.52 -7.61
N PHE A 231 4.17 24.43 -6.91
CA PHE A 231 3.66 23.14 -6.45
C PHE A 231 3.12 22.37 -7.66
N GLU A 232 4.02 21.89 -8.52
CA GLU A 232 3.69 20.85 -9.48
C GLU A 232 3.06 19.70 -8.69
N ALA A 233 1.91 19.22 -9.15
CA ALA A 233 1.24 18.09 -8.54
C ALA A 233 2.20 16.90 -8.60
N GLY A 234 2.88 16.62 -7.49
CA GLY A 234 3.76 15.46 -7.38
C GLY A 234 2.98 14.15 -7.58
N PRO A 235 3.67 13.02 -7.82
CA PRO A 235 3.09 11.72 -8.15
C PRO A 235 2.17 11.12 -7.06
N PHE A 236 2.07 11.77 -5.90
CA PHE A 236 1.27 11.37 -4.75
C PHE A 236 -0.15 11.98 -4.74
N ASP A 237 -0.77 12.16 -5.91
CA ASP A 237 -2.08 12.82 -6.14
C ASP A 237 -3.29 12.15 -5.43
N SER A 238 -3.08 11.11 -4.64
CA SER A 238 -3.75 9.87 -4.96
C SER A 238 -5.10 9.56 -4.29
N TRP A 239 -5.48 10.27 -3.25
CA TRP A 239 -6.65 9.95 -2.42
C TRP A 239 -7.80 10.97 -2.58
N GLY A 240 -7.71 11.84 -3.60
CA GLY A 240 -8.73 12.84 -3.93
C GLY A 240 -8.70 14.06 -3.01
N GLU A 241 -9.85 14.73 -2.82
CA GLU A 241 -10.02 15.83 -1.85
C GLU A 241 -10.18 15.35 -0.40
N ALA A 242 -9.98 14.06 -0.14
CA ALA A 242 -10.15 13.49 1.18
C ALA A 242 -9.03 13.97 2.13
N CYS A 243 -9.37 14.10 3.41
CA CYS A 243 -8.40 14.26 4.50
C CYS A 243 -8.24 12.94 5.28
N VAL A 244 -7.09 12.74 5.90
CA VAL A 244 -6.74 11.56 6.69
C VAL A 244 -6.38 12.07 8.08
N GLN A 245 -7.07 11.54 9.08
CA GLN A 245 -6.74 11.79 10.47
C GLN A 245 -5.48 10.99 10.83
N VAL A 246 -4.43 11.70 11.20
CA VAL A 246 -3.17 11.10 11.64
C VAL A 246 -3.17 11.09 13.15
N LEU A 247 -3.21 9.90 13.76
CA LEU A 247 -3.03 9.71 15.19
C LEU A 247 -1.54 9.75 15.53
N VAL A 248 -1.17 10.47 16.59
CA VAL A 248 0.24 10.74 16.92
C VAL A 248 0.75 10.05 18.20
N ASN A 249 0.27 8.84 18.48
CA ASN A 249 0.67 8.11 19.68
C ASN A 249 2.05 7.43 19.50
N GLY A 250 3.06 7.89 20.25
CA GLY A 250 4.43 7.35 20.15
C GLY A 250 5.17 7.77 18.88
N THR A 251 4.65 8.79 18.19
CA THR A 251 5.18 9.36 16.95
C THR A 251 6.37 10.27 17.22
N SER A 252 7.40 10.17 16.39
CA SER A 252 8.51 11.13 16.38
C SER A 252 8.23 12.27 15.41
N PHE A 253 8.58 13.49 15.80
CA PHE A 253 8.40 14.68 14.97
C PHE A 253 9.76 15.24 14.56
N PHE A 254 9.86 15.77 13.35
CA PHE A 254 11.08 16.35 12.81
C PHE A 254 10.79 17.66 12.09
N SER A 255 11.60 18.67 12.39
CA SER A 255 11.56 19.98 11.74
C SER A 255 12.03 19.94 10.29
N LEU A 256 11.92 21.06 9.57
CA LEU A 256 12.44 21.24 8.20
C LEU A 256 13.95 20.97 8.04
N SER A 257 14.72 20.96 9.13
CA SER A 257 16.14 20.59 9.12
C SER A 257 16.38 19.09 9.36
N GLY A 258 15.33 18.33 9.65
CA GLY A 258 15.38 16.92 10.05
C GLY A 258 15.81 16.72 11.51
N GLU A 259 15.78 17.77 12.35
CA GLU A 259 16.06 17.65 13.79
C GLU A 259 14.77 17.32 14.57
N PRO A 260 14.84 16.48 15.63
CA PRO A 260 13.66 16.13 16.42
C PRO A 260 12.99 17.34 17.06
N GLU A 261 11.66 17.36 17.01
CA GLU A 261 10.81 18.39 17.61
C GLU A 261 9.61 17.79 18.35
N LYS A 262 8.69 18.64 18.81
CA LYS A 262 7.48 18.20 19.51
C LYS A 262 6.25 18.38 18.64
N TYR A 263 5.21 17.63 18.98
CA TYR A 263 3.90 17.80 18.35
C TYR A 263 3.36 19.24 18.42
N ASP A 264 3.61 19.94 19.52
CA ASP A 264 3.20 21.35 19.73
C ASP A 264 3.85 22.33 18.74
N ASP A 265 4.94 21.92 18.08
CA ASP A 265 5.66 22.74 17.10
C ASP A 265 5.01 22.66 15.71
N ILE A 266 4.17 21.65 15.44
CA ILE A 266 3.42 21.50 14.19
C ILE A 266 2.24 22.47 14.13
N GLY A 267 2.16 23.24 13.05
CA GLY A 267 1.16 24.26 12.78
C GLY A 267 0.17 23.92 11.66
N VAL A 268 -1.03 24.51 11.76
CA VAL A 268 -2.00 24.47 10.65
C VAL A 268 -1.43 25.23 9.44
N GLY A 269 -1.48 24.60 8.28
CA GLY A 269 -0.96 25.10 7.01
C GLY A 269 0.43 24.57 6.66
N GLU A 270 1.10 23.87 7.58
CA GLU A 270 2.38 23.23 7.30
C GLU A 270 2.22 22.01 6.42
N PHE A 271 3.17 21.84 5.50
CA PHE A 271 3.29 20.63 4.70
C PHE A 271 4.15 19.63 5.45
N VAL A 272 3.67 18.40 5.60
CA VAL A 272 4.37 17.34 6.33
C VAL A 272 4.37 16.04 5.53
N THR A 273 5.42 15.24 5.75
CA THR A 273 5.53 13.84 5.33
C THR A 273 5.31 12.94 6.53
N VAL A 274 4.42 11.97 6.40
CA VAL A 274 4.04 11.03 7.47
C VAL A 274 4.41 9.60 7.05
N PHE A 275 5.19 8.91 7.88
CA PHE A 275 5.38 7.47 7.79
C PHE A 275 4.49 6.75 8.78
N ALA A 276 3.71 5.79 8.29
CA ALA A 276 2.67 5.12 9.07
C ALA A 276 2.61 3.61 8.78
N ILE A 277 2.00 2.87 9.71
CA ILE A 277 1.75 1.44 9.55
C ILE A 277 0.47 1.26 8.71
N PRO A 278 0.52 0.65 7.52
CA PRO A 278 -0.63 0.58 6.61
C PRO A 278 -1.82 -0.20 7.20
N GLU A 279 -1.59 -1.15 8.10
CA GLU A 279 -2.63 -1.93 8.77
C GLU A 279 -3.47 -1.09 9.75
N SER A 280 -2.95 0.05 10.20
CA SER A 280 -3.71 0.99 11.03
C SER A 280 -4.66 1.87 10.21
N LEU A 281 -4.59 1.80 8.88
CA LEU A 281 -5.43 2.60 8.00
C LEU A 281 -6.89 2.14 8.08
N PHE A 282 -7.76 3.04 8.54
CA PHE A 282 -9.19 2.80 8.69
C PHE A 282 -9.99 3.91 8.02
N VAL A 283 -10.91 3.56 7.13
CA VAL A 283 -11.85 4.45 6.46
C VAL A 283 -13.11 4.62 7.29
N ILE A 284 -13.56 5.87 7.43
CA ILE A 284 -14.75 6.22 8.20
C ILE A 284 -15.92 6.40 7.24
N GLU A 285 -16.95 5.57 7.39
CA GLU A 285 -18.06 5.46 6.44
C GLU A 285 -19.18 6.50 6.66
N ASP A 286 -19.24 7.12 7.84
CA ASP A 286 -20.25 8.14 8.19
C ASP A 286 -19.91 9.53 7.62
N VAL A 287 -19.83 9.63 6.29
CA VAL A 287 -19.62 10.90 5.55
C VAL A 287 -20.88 11.77 5.49
N GLU A 288 -22.02 11.29 6.02
CA GLU A 288 -23.26 12.09 6.10
C GLU A 288 -23.22 13.17 7.20
N SER A 289 -22.23 13.13 8.10
CA SER A 289 -22.00 14.24 9.03
C SER A 289 -21.16 15.33 8.37
N PRO A 290 -21.66 16.57 8.22
CA PRO A 290 -20.84 17.71 7.81
C PRO A 290 -19.70 18.03 8.79
N GLU A 291 -19.62 17.33 9.93
CA GLU A 291 -18.58 17.49 10.96
C GLU A 291 -17.39 16.54 10.79
N THR A 292 -17.40 15.59 9.84
CA THR A 292 -16.28 14.66 9.59
C THR A 292 -15.64 14.91 8.22
N PRO A 293 -14.68 15.84 8.10
CA PRO A 293 -14.04 16.21 6.83
C PRO A 293 -13.02 15.17 6.31
N TYR A 294 -12.78 14.08 7.03
CA TYR A 294 -11.76 13.09 6.72
C TYR A 294 -12.35 11.73 6.35
N ARG A 295 -11.69 11.02 5.41
CA ARG A 295 -12.11 9.70 4.91
C ARG A 295 -11.26 8.56 5.42
N GLY A 296 -10.18 8.83 6.14
CA GLY A 296 -9.29 7.81 6.66
C GLY A 296 -8.70 8.22 8.01
N ARG A 297 -8.24 7.24 8.78
CA ARG A 297 -7.45 7.40 10.00
C ARG A 297 -6.26 6.48 9.93
N VAL A 298 -5.09 6.91 10.40
CA VAL A 298 -3.87 6.10 10.45
C VAL A 298 -3.01 6.46 11.66
N GLU A 299 -2.23 5.52 12.17
CA GLU A 299 -1.24 5.74 13.24
C GLU A 299 0.14 6.03 12.64
N ALA A 300 0.70 7.21 12.96
CA ALA A 300 2.01 7.63 12.49
C ALA A 300 3.15 7.08 13.34
N LEU A 301 4.23 6.65 12.67
CA LEU A 301 5.53 6.37 13.28
C LEU A 301 6.38 7.64 13.34
N THR A 302 6.43 8.40 12.25
CA THR A 302 7.12 9.68 12.18
C THR A 302 6.34 10.70 11.37
N VAL A 303 6.55 11.97 11.70
CA VAL A 303 6.05 13.13 10.97
C VAL A 303 7.22 14.10 10.79
N GLY A 304 7.59 14.40 9.55
CA GLY A 304 8.63 15.36 9.22
C GLY A 304 8.08 16.54 8.44
N GLU A 305 8.51 17.76 8.74
CA GLU A 305 8.13 18.94 7.97
C GLU A 305 8.73 18.90 6.55
N GLY A 306 7.93 19.29 5.56
CA GLY A 306 8.34 19.33 4.17
C GLY A 306 8.36 17.97 3.46
N HIS A 307 9.08 17.92 2.34
CA HIS A 307 9.31 16.69 1.60
C HIS A 307 10.60 16.02 2.07
N LEU A 308 10.53 14.72 2.32
CA LEU A 308 11.70 13.95 2.71
C LEU A 308 12.38 13.34 1.48
N LEU A 309 13.69 13.54 1.38
CA LEU A 309 14.52 12.84 0.41
C LEU A 309 14.71 11.41 0.89
N THR A 310 14.63 10.44 -0.02
CA THR A 310 14.96 9.04 0.28
C THR A 310 16.19 8.62 -0.52
N LEU A 311 17.22 8.15 0.18
CA LEU A 311 18.48 7.69 -0.41
C LEU A 311 18.72 6.22 -0.07
N ARG A 312 19.03 5.42 -1.08
CA ARG A 312 19.35 4.01 -0.99
C ARG A 312 20.86 3.78 -1.10
N GLY A 313 21.36 2.80 -0.38
CA GLY A 313 22.79 2.61 -0.25
C GLY A 313 23.18 1.53 0.74
N ILE A 314 24.47 1.51 1.05
CA ILE A 314 25.09 0.51 1.92
C ILE A 314 25.61 1.19 3.18
N VAL A 315 25.25 0.66 4.34
CA VAL A 315 25.84 1.04 5.62
C VAL A 315 27.32 0.63 5.62
N ARG A 316 28.24 1.59 5.82
CA ARG A 316 29.69 1.38 5.80
C ARG A 316 30.32 1.32 7.18
N SER A 317 29.66 1.86 8.20
CA SER A 317 30.10 1.79 9.59
C SER A 317 28.91 1.52 10.51
N PRO A 318 29.14 0.97 11.72
CA PRO A 318 28.16 1.09 12.78
C PRO A 318 27.97 2.56 13.18
N LEU A 319 26.98 2.82 14.02
CA LEU A 319 26.82 4.10 14.72
C LEU A 319 28.06 4.39 15.59
N ASP A 320 28.50 5.64 15.57
CA ASP A 320 29.57 6.14 16.42
C ASP A 320 29.03 6.74 17.74
N GLU A 321 29.90 7.39 18.51
CA GLU A 321 29.53 7.99 19.80
C GLU A 321 28.61 9.22 19.70
N ASN A 322 28.35 9.71 18.48
CA ASN A 322 27.45 10.82 18.20
C ASN A 322 26.21 10.34 17.42
N ASP A 323 25.91 9.04 17.45
CA ASP A 323 24.76 8.45 16.75
C ASP A 323 24.79 8.68 15.23
N ALA A 324 26.00 8.73 14.66
CA ALA A 324 26.22 8.91 13.23
C ALA A 324 26.86 7.67 12.59
N LEU A 325 26.49 7.38 11.34
CA LEU A 325 27.09 6.30 10.54
C LEU A 325 27.52 6.78 9.16
N LYS A 326 28.51 6.08 8.58
CA LYS A 326 28.89 6.26 7.18
C LYS A 326 27.95 5.45 6.29
N PHE A 327 27.43 6.10 5.27
CA PHE A 327 26.52 5.50 4.30
C PHE A 327 27.02 5.80 2.89
N GLU A 328 27.22 4.76 2.09
CA GLU A 328 27.56 4.91 0.69
C GLU A 328 26.28 4.84 -0.14
N ILE A 329 25.91 5.96 -0.76
CA ILE A 329 24.77 6.01 -1.67
C ILE A 329 25.09 5.12 -2.87
N HIS A 330 24.18 4.20 -3.19
CA HIS A 330 24.34 3.36 -4.38
C HIS A 330 23.78 4.11 -5.61
N PRO A 331 24.45 4.02 -6.78
CA PRO A 331 24.07 4.82 -7.95
C PRO A 331 22.80 4.33 -8.66
N ASP A 332 22.35 3.11 -8.36
CA ASP A 332 21.26 2.45 -9.09
C ASP A 332 19.97 3.24 -9.02
N GLY A 333 19.67 3.93 -10.13
CA GLY A 333 18.38 4.56 -10.37
C GLY A 333 18.03 5.73 -9.46
N GLN A 334 19.03 6.40 -8.87
CA GLN A 334 18.80 7.57 -8.01
C GLN A 334 19.38 8.87 -8.61
N GLY A 335 19.99 8.81 -9.79
CA GLY A 335 20.59 9.97 -10.46
C GLY A 335 21.81 10.57 -9.72
N ILE A 336 22.31 9.89 -8.68
CA ILE A 336 23.42 10.33 -7.83
C ILE A 336 24.58 9.34 -8.01
N TYR A 337 25.78 9.84 -8.30
CA TYR A 337 26.98 8.99 -8.31
C TYR A 337 27.26 8.43 -6.91
N PRO A 338 27.97 7.30 -6.79
CA PRO A 338 28.32 6.78 -5.48
C PRO A 338 28.99 7.87 -4.65
N LEU A 339 28.41 8.16 -3.50
CA LEU A 339 28.80 9.26 -2.64
C LEU A 339 28.70 8.79 -1.19
N ASP A 340 29.82 8.90 -0.48
CA ASP A 340 29.85 8.68 0.95
C ASP A 340 29.25 9.90 1.65
N ILE A 341 28.19 9.67 2.41
CA ILE A 341 27.56 10.64 3.29
C ILE A 341 27.62 10.16 4.74
N VAL A 342 27.38 11.08 5.66
CA VAL A 342 27.14 10.74 7.06
C VAL A 342 25.64 10.78 7.31
N VAL A 343 25.07 9.70 7.81
CA VAL A 343 23.68 9.67 8.28
C VAL A 343 23.70 9.92 9.77
N GLN A 344 23.15 11.05 10.19
CA GLN A 344 22.89 11.36 11.59
C GLN A 344 21.56 10.70 11.99
N THR A 345 21.59 9.88 13.02
CA THR A 345 20.39 9.33 13.66
C THR A 345 20.14 10.05 14.97
N PHE A 346 18.89 10.00 15.45
CA PHE A 346 18.49 10.59 16.72
C PHE A 346 17.89 9.49 17.57
N PRO A 347 18.57 9.06 18.64
CA PRO A 347 18.10 7.96 19.48
C PRO A 347 16.66 8.16 19.93
N GLU A 348 15.87 7.09 19.89
CA GLU A 348 14.42 7.04 20.18
C GLU A 348 13.52 7.78 19.16
N ALA A 349 14.04 8.80 18.47
CA ALA A 349 13.32 9.58 17.47
C ALA A 349 13.38 8.92 16.08
N THR A 350 14.57 8.66 15.55
CA THR A 350 14.76 7.96 14.26
C THR A 350 14.16 6.57 14.36
N LYS A 351 13.25 6.23 13.43
CA LYS A 351 12.64 4.90 13.40
C LYS A 351 13.36 4.03 12.38
N LEU A 352 13.70 2.81 12.81
CA LEU A 352 14.33 1.79 12.00
C LEU A 352 13.35 0.62 11.81
N THR A 353 13.22 0.14 10.58
CA THR A 353 12.39 -1.04 10.28
C THR A 353 13.09 -2.01 9.33
N ASP A 354 12.61 -3.24 9.28
CA ASP A 354 12.83 -4.10 8.11
C ASP A 354 11.91 -3.70 6.94
N ARG A 355 12.13 -4.31 5.78
CA ARG A 355 11.30 -4.10 4.57
C ARG A 355 9.81 -4.43 4.74
N PHE A 356 9.41 -5.06 5.83
CA PHE A 356 8.03 -5.44 6.16
C PHE A 356 7.41 -4.53 7.23
N GLY A 357 8.10 -3.44 7.62
CA GLY A 357 7.60 -2.50 8.62
C GLY A 357 7.66 -3.02 10.06
N ASN A 358 8.47 -4.05 10.36
CA ASN A 358 8.75 -4.41 11.75
C ASN A 358 9.80 -3.46 12.31
N LEU A 359 9.52 -2.84 13.46
CA LEU A 359 10.47 -1.98 14.15
C LEU A 359 11.70 -2.79 14.60
N LEU A 360 12.88 -2.24 14.33
CA LEU A 360 14.17 -2.80 14.69
C LEU A 360 14.88 -1.87 15.66
N ASP A 361 15.84 -2.45 16.38
CA ASP A 361 16.78 -1.72 17.21
C ASP A 361 17.97 -1.23 16.38
N GLU A 362 18.58 -0.11 16.77
CA GLU A 362 19.72 0.50 16.08
C GLU A 362 20.93 -0.45 15.93
N SER A 363 21.04 -1.47 16.79
CA SER A 363 22.04 -2.53 16.63
C SER A 363 21.93 -3.32 15.32
N ALA A 364 20.82 -3.20 14.59
CA ALA A 364 20.63 -3.78 13.26
C ALA A 364 21.37 -2.98 12.16
N LEU A 365 21.82 -1.75 12.42
CA LEU A 365 22.65 -0.94 11.51
C LEU A 365 24.09 -1.42 11.50
N VAL A 366 24.31 -2.59 10.88
CA VAL A 366 25.64 -3.18 10.75
C VAL A 366 26.24 -2.90 9.36
N PRO A 367 27.58 -2.82 9.24
CA PRO A 367 28.24 -2.65 7.96
C PRO A 367 27.82 -3.70 6.92
N LEU A 368 27.78 -3.30 5.66
CA LEU A 368 27.35 -4.08 4.49
C LEU A 368 25.84 -4.38 4.43
N THR A 369 25.05 -3.77 5.31
CA THR A 369 23.59 -3.81 5.21
C THR A 369 23.12 -2.80 4.18
N TYR A 370 22.22 -3.24 3.29
CA TYR A 370 21.56 -2.33 2.36
C TYR A 370 20.39 -1.64 3.08
N ALA A 371 20.23 -0.34 2.88
CA ALA A 371 19.15 0.40 3.50
C ALA A 371 18.64 1.53 2.61
N SER A 372 17.40 1.94 2.83
CA SER A 372 16.92 3.27 2.45
C SER A 372 16.88 4.16 3.69
N VAL A 373 17.31 5.40 3.52
CA VAL A 373 17.28 6.44 4.54
C VAL A 373 16.39 7.56 4.02
N SER A 374 15.35 7.91 4.76
CA SER A 374 14.46 9.03 4.48
C SER A 374 14.68 10.14 5.50
N GLY A 375 14.78 11.39 5.02
CA GLY A 375 15.09 12.54 5.87
C GLY A 375 15.58 13.75 5.09
N VAL A 376 16.26 14.66 5.78
CA VAL A 376 16.74 15.94 5.22
C VAL A 376 18.22 15.88 4.90
N PHE A 377 18.59 16.12 3.63
CA PHE A 377 19.97 16.10 3.17
C PHE A 377 20.60 17.50 3.14
N HIS A 378 21.70 17.66 3.87
CA HIS A 378 22.50 18.88 3.97
C HIS A 378 23.72 18.78 3.05
N ALA A 379 23.55 19.21 1.80
CA ALA A 379 24.56 19.04 0.75
C ALA A 379 25.92 19.67 1.08
N ASP A 380 25.96 20.81 1.79
CA ASP A 380 27.20 21.48 2.18
C ASP A 380 28.05 20.67 3.17
N LEU A 381 27.39 19.82 3.96
CA LEU A 381 28.03 19.00 4.99
C LEU A 381 28.17 17.53 4.57
N LEU A 382 27.53 17.14 3.44
CA LEU A 382 27.34 15.74 3.04
C LEU A 382 26.76 14.90 4.18
N THR A 383 25.80 15.49 4.91
CA THR A 383 25.11 14.82 6.01
C THR A 383 23.63 14.68 5.70
N MET A 384 23.04 13.58 6.13
CA MET A 384 21.60 13.37 6.09
C MET A 384 21.10 13.17 7.52
N ASN A 385 20.16 14.00 7.93
CA ASN A 385 19.42 13.77 9.16
C ASN A 385 18.37 12.70 8.86
N GLY A 386 18.62 11.48 9.31
CA GLY A 386 17.79 10.32 9.03
C GLY A 386 16.60 10.26 9.98
N GLU A 387 15.42 10.54 9.47
CA GLU A 387 14.18 10.48 10.24
C GLU A 387 13.64 9.05 10.28
N PHE A 388 13.81 8.35 9.17
CA PHE A 388 13.32 7.00 8.99
C PHE A 388 14.31 6.16 8.19
N ILE A 389 14.56 4.93 8.63
CA ILE A 389 15.48 4.00 7.95
C ILE A 389 14.77 2.66 7.75
N VAL A 390 14.88 2.11 6.53
CA VAL A 390 14.39 0.77 6.21
C VAL A 390 15.59 -0.09 5.81
N LEU A 391 15.78 -1.21 6.51
CA LEU A 391 16.75 -2.23 6.09
C LEU A 391 16.15 -3.02 4.93
N LEU A 392 16.91 -3.04 3.84
CA LEU A 392 16.54 -3.66 2.59
C LEU A 392 17.34 -4.94 2.37
N SER A 393 16.79 -5.85 1.58
CA SER A 393 17.64 -6.84 0.90
C SER A 393 18.60 -6.08 -0.04
N PRO A 394 19.85 -6.52 -0.20
CA PRO A 394 20.73 -5.96 -1.23
C PRO A 394 20.03 -5.95 -2.60
N PRO A 395 20.12 -4.88 -3.40
CA PRO A 395 19.77 -4.97 -4.80
C PRO A 395 20.72 -6.01 -5.38
N TYR A 396 20.16 -7.07 -5.92
CA TYR A 396 20.88 -8.27 -6.35
C TYR A 396 21.51 -9.06 -5.20
N ALA A 397 20.74 -10.02 -4.73
CA ALA A 397 21.31 -11.35 -4.70
C ALA A 397 21.01 -11.99 -6.08
N PHE A 398 22.08 -12.25 -6.83
CA PHE A 398 22.20 -13.05 -8.05
C PHE A 398 20.90 -13.33 -8.86
N LYS A 399 20.79 -12.67 -10.02
CA LYS A 399 19.81 -13.04 -11.04
C LYS A 399 20.33 -14.25 -11.80
N HIS A 400 19.66 -15.38 -11.64
CA HIS A 400 19.92 -16.61 -12.40
C HIS A 400 18.90 -16.76 -13.51
N VAL A 401 19.32 -17.10 -14.72
CA VAL A 401 18.44 -17.23 -15.89
C VAL A 401 18.71 -18.55 -16.58
N GLY A 402 17.70 -19.39 -16.66
CA GLY A 402 17.87 -20.73 -17.20
C GLY A 402 16.56 -21.45 -17.48
N THR A 403 16.67 -22.75 -17.74
CA THR A 403 15.55 -23.66 -17.88
C THR A 403 15.45 -24.59 -16.68
N ILE A 404 14.23 -24.86 -16.21
CA ILE A 404 14.01 -25.82 -15.12
C ILE A 404 14.32 -27.23 -15.64
N GLU A 405 15.26 -27.93 -15.02
CA GLU A 405 15.61 -29.32 -15.37
C GLU A 405 14.79 -30.34 -14.59
N SER A 406 14.60 -30.09 -13.31
CA SER A 406 13.87 -30.95 -12.39
C SER A 406 13.26 -30.12 -11.28
N VAL A 407 12.16 -30.61 -10.71
CA VAL A 407 11.41 -29.98 -9.63
C VAL A 407 11.25 -31.00 -8.51
N ASP A 408 11.54 -30.59 -7.28
CA ASP A 408 11.38 -31.39 -6.06
C ASP A 408 10.43 -30.68 -5.07
N PRO A 409 9.12 -30.95 -5.19
CA PRO A 409 8.10 -30.49 -4.26
C PRO A 409 8.34 -30.81 -2.79
N GLU A 410 8.90 -31.98 -2.48
CA GLU A 410 9.01 -32.45 -1.08
C GLU A 410 10.06 -31.64 -0.31
N GLU A 411 11.10 -31.20 -1.02
CA GLU A 411 12.17 -30.36 -0.50
C GLU A 411 11.98 -28.86 -0.81
N ASN A 412 10.83 -28.47 -1.40
CA ASN A 412 10.58 -27.12 -1.92
C ASN A 412 11.77 -26.57 -2.72
N SER A 413 12.23 -27.30 -3.73
CA SER A 413 13.37 -26.89 -4.54
C SER A 413 13.22 -27.30 -5.99
N PHE A 414 14.06 -26.73 -6.86
CA PHE A 414 14.18 -27.16 -8.25
C PHE A 414 15.61 -26.96 -8.75
N THR A 415 15.95 -27.61 -9.86
CA THR A 415 17.24 -27.44 -10.53
C THR A 415 17.07 -26.54 -11.73
N LEU A 416 17.86 -25.48 -11.80
CA LEU A 416 17.91 -24.52 -12.90
C LEU A 416 19.18 -24.79 -13.75
N ASN A 417 19.02 -24.95 -15.06
CA ASN A 417 20.14 -25.03 -15.98
C ASN A 417 20.43 -23.68 -16.61
N GLU A 418 21.59 -23.13 -16.25
CA GLU A 418 22.12 -21.89 -16.78
C GLU A 418 23.26 -22.22 -17.76
N ASN A 419 22.95 -22.19 -19.06
CA ASN A 419 23.94 -22.39 -20.13
C ASN A 419 24.80 -23.67 -20.00
N GLY A 420 24.21 -24.75 -19.49
CA GLY A 420 24.86 -26.05 -19.29
C GLY A 420 25.37 -26.29 -17.87
N THR A 421 25.16 -25.35 -16.94
CA THR A 421 25.48 -25.52 -15.52
C THR A 421 24.19 -25.69 -14.72
N SER A 422 24.06 -26.81 -14.02
CA SER A 422 22.90 -27.08 -13.16
C SER A 422 23.13 -26.50 -11.77
N THR A 423 22.26 -25.57 -11.37
CA THR A 423 22.25 -24.89 -10.07
C THR A 423 20.99 -25.28 -9.30
N CYS A 424 21.14 -25.68 -8.03
CA CYS A 424 20.00 -25.92 -7.15
C CYS A 424 19.37 -24.60 -6.71
N VAL A 425 18.04 -24.52 -6.67
CA VAL A 425 17.29 -23.37 -6.19
C VAL A 425 16.35 -23.82 -5.06
N ALA A 426 16.56 -23.29 -3.86
CA ALA A 426 15.74 -23.53 -2.69
C ALA A 426 14.63 -22.47 -2.59
N VAL A 427 13.42 -22.92 -2.28
CA VAL A 427 12.22 -22.09 -2.14
C VAL A 427 11.72 -22.22 -0.69
N ASP A 428 11.50 -21.11 -0.02
CA ASP A 428 10.92 -21.07 1.31
C ASP A 428 9.48 -20.50 1.30
N GLY A 429 8.88 -20.35 2.48
CA GLY A 429 7.52 -19.81 2.61
C GLY A 429 7.41 -18.31 2.27
N GLU A 430 8.52 -17.62 2.09
CA GLU A 430 8.59 -16.20 1.74
C GLU A 430 8.88 -16.00 0.24
N THR A 431 9.49 -16.99 -0.42
CA THR A 431 9.77 -16.97 -1.86
C THR A 431 8.50 -16.77 -2.70
N ARG A 432 8.56 -15.82 -3.63
CA ARG A 432 7.45 -15.51 -4.53
C ARG A 432 7.66 -16.13 -5.91
N ILE A 433 6.82 -17.06 -6.34
CA ILE A 433 6.90 -17.67 -7.69
C ILE A 433 5.84 -17.04 -8.58
N ILE A 434 6.17 -16.51 -9.74
CA ILE A 434 5.23 -15.99 -10.73
C ILE A 434 5.27 -16.89 -11.94
N LEU A 435 4.16 -17.50 -12.29
CA LEU A 435 4.04 -18.35 -13.47
C LEU A 435 3.21 -17.64 -14.53
N ALA A 436 3.86 -17.21 -15.61
CA ALA A 436 3.20 -16.68 -16.80
C ALA A 436 2.96 -17.83 -17.80
N VAL A 437 1.69 -18.19 -18.01
CA VAL A 437 1.30 -19.24 -18.95
C VAL A 437 0.71 -18.61 -20.20
N SER A 438 1.20 -18.98 -21.38
CA SER A 438 0.61 -18.51 -22.63
C SER A 438 -0.81 -19.06 -22.81
N ALA A 439 -1.80 -18.16 -22.90
CA ALA A 439 -3.21 -18.50 -23.14
C ALA A 439 -3.57 -18.55 -24.64
N GLY A 440 -2.58 -18.40 -25.53
CA GLY A 440 -2.76 -18.27 -26.98
C GLY A 440 -3.22 -16.87 -27.41
N GLY A 441 -3.04 -16.56 -28.70
CA GLY A 441 -3.42 -15.25 -29.26
C GLY A 441 -2.62 -14.04 -28.75
N GLY A 442 -1.44 -14.28 -28.14
CA GLY A 442 -0.60 -13.25 -27.51
C GLY A 442 -1.03 -12.86 -26.09
N ALA A 443 -2.02 -13.55 -25.51
CA ALA A 443 -2.41 -13.36 -24.11
C ALA A 443 -1.59 -14.28 -23.18
N TYR A 444 -1.29 -13.78 -21.98
CA TYR A 444 -0.71 -14.55 -20.88
C TYR A 444 -1.68 -14.54 -19.70
N GLU A 445 -1.80 -15.68 -19.04
CA GLU A 445 -2.37 -15.77 -17.70
C GLU A 445 -1.22 -15.73 -16.70
N VAL A 446 -1.21 -14.72 -15.84
CA VAL A 446 -0.16 -14.54 -14.83
C VAL A 446 -0.69 -15.10 -13.51
N HIS A 447 -0.16 -16.25 -13.12
CA HIS A 447 -0.33 -16.79 -11.80
C HIS A 447 0.73 -16.15 -10.92
N VAL A 448 0.37 -15.05 -10.28
CA VAL A 448 1.17 -14.52 -9.20
C VAL A 448 1.16 -15.59 -8.14
N ASP A 449 2.34 -15.87 -7.58
CA ASP A 449 2.44 -16.56 -6.32
C ASP A 449 2.10 -18.09 -6.48
N ALA A 450 2.64 -18.76 -7.50
CA ALA A 450 2.61 -20.20 -7.69
C ALA A 450 3.36 -20.98 -6.58
N GLY A 451 3.11 -22.28 -6.47
CA GLY A 451 3.91 -23.22 -5.68
C GLY A 451 5.03 -23.87 -6.50
N VAL A 452 5.99 -24.50 -5.83
CA VAL A 452 7.01 -25.33 -6.51
C VAL A 452 6.33 -26.43 -7.33
N ASP A 453 5.21 -26.96 -6.83
CA ASP A 453 4.38 -27.99 -7.47
C ASP A 453 3.79 -27.57 -8.81
N ASP A 454 3.68 -26.25 -9.07
CA ASP A 454 3.14 -25.72 -10.32
C ASP A 454 4.21 -25.62 -11.42
N LEU A 455 5.48 -25.80 -11.08
CA LEU A 455 6.62 -25.71 -11.98
C LEU A 455 6.81 -27.01 -12.76
N LEU A 456 7.25 -26.90 -14.02
CA LEU A 456 7.51 -28.06 -14.87
C LEU A 456 8.93 -28.03 -15.45
N PRO A 457 9.58 -29.19 -15.59
CA PRO A 457 10.79 -29.31 -16.39
C PRO A 457 10.57 -28.77 -17.81
N GLY A 458 11.49 -27.94 -18.28
CA GLY A 458 11.44 -27.25 -19.57
C GLY A 458 10.88 -25.83 -19.52
N ASP A 459 10.27 -25.40 -18.40
CA ASP A 459 9.89 -24.00 -18.24
C ASP A 459 11.14 -23.10 -18.21
N ASN A 460 11.03 -21.89 -18.77
CA ASN A 460 12.08 -20.88 -18.63
C ASN A 460 11.88 -20.18 -17.30
N ALA A 461 12.94 -20.08 -16.49
CA ALA A 461 12.88 -19.44 -15.19
C ALA A 461 13.96 -18.37 -15.02
N ILE A 462 13.58 -17.29 -14.36
CA ILE A 462 14.44 -16.22 -13.86
C ILE A 462 14.31 -16.25 -12.34
N VAL A 463 15.41 -16.51 -11.64
CA VAL A 463 15.47 -16.60 -10.18
C VAL A 463 16.23 -15.41 -9.65
N PHE A 464 15.67 -14.75 -8.66
CA PHE A 464 16.29 -13.69 -7.88
C PHE A 464 16.48 -14.24 -6.47
N GLY A 465 17.71 -14.27 -5.97
CA GLY A 465 18.02 -14.94 -4.71
C GLY A 465 19.51 -14.99 -4.40
N ARG A 466 19.89 -15.47 -3.23
CA ARG A 466 21.30 -15.48 -2.81
C ARG A 466 21.93 -16.83 -2.95
N ASP A 467 23.13 -16.87 -3.51
CA ASP A 467 23.99 -18.04 -3.41
C ASP A 467 24.25 -18.35 -1.94
N ASN A 468 23.82 -19.51 -1.49
CA ASN A 468 24.06 -20.00 -0.14
C ASN A 468 25.37 -20.80 -0.14
N PRO A 469 26.46 -20.28 0.46
CA PRO A 469 27.76 -20.94 0.41
C PRO A 469 27.81 -22.23 1.25
N VAL A 470 26.80 -22.48 2.09
CA VAL A 470 26.70 -23.68 2.95
C VAL A 470 25.98 -24.82 2.22
N SER A 471 24.82 -24.54 1.62
CA SER A 471 24.06 -25.54 0.86
C SER A 471 24.54 -25.70 -0.58
N GLY A 472 25.17 -24.67 -1.15
CA GLY A 472 25.51 -24.60 -2.57
C GLY A 472 24.31 -24.35 -3.49
N CYS A 473 23.12 -24.09 -2.91
CA CYS A 473 21.91 -23.71 -3.64
C CYS A 473 21.75 -22.18 -3.66
N VAL A 474 20.87 -21.70 -4.52
CA VAL A 474 20.35 -20.32 -4.50
C VAL A 474 19.13 -20.30 -3.58
N ASP A 475 19.18 -19.54 -2.50
CA ASP A 475 18.02 -19.25 -1.66
C ASP A 475 17.17 -18.20 -2.39
N ALA A 476 16.07 -18.64 -3.02
CA ALA A 476 15.26 -17.80 -3.88
C ALA A 476 14.40 -16.81 -3.08
N GLU A 477 14.45 -15.54 -3.46
CA GLU A 477 13.54 -14.50 -2.95
C GLU A 477 12.34 -14.34 -3.90
N ALA A 478 12.57 -14.42 -5.21
CA ALA A 478 11.51 -14.43 -6.20
C ALA A 478 11.90 -15.25 -7.43
N ILE A 479 10.93 -15.89 -8.06
CA ILE A 479 11.10 -16.73 -9.23
C ILE A 479 10.05 -16.31 -10.26
N PHE A 480 10.47 -16.02 -11.48
CA PHE A 480 9.57 -15.80 -12.61
C PHE A 480 9.71 -16.95 -13.59
N VAL A 481 8.60 -17.56 -13.97
CA VAL A 481 8.55 -18.73 -14.84
C VAL A 481 7.66 -18.43 -16.03
N GLU A 482 8.23 -18.58 -17.23
CA GLU A 482 7.51 -18.43 -18.49
C GLU A 482 7.30 -19.81 -19.12
N ARG A 483 6.03 -20.19 -19.24
CA ARG A 483 5.62 -21.44 -19.89
C ARG A 483 5.19 -21.19 -21.33
N GLY A 484 5.97 -21.74 -22.25
CA GLY A 484 5.62 -21.83 -23.67
C GLY A 484 4.47 -22.81 -23.91
N LEU A 485 3.81 -22.68 -25.07
CA LEU A 485 2.73 -23.57 -25.51
C LEU A 485 3.20 -25.00 -25.77
#